data_AF-A0AAU4B0M5-F1
#
_entry.id   AF-A0AAU4B0M5-F1
#
_cell.length_a   1.000
_cell.length_b   1.000
_cell.length_c   1.000
_cell.angle_alpha   90.00
_cell.angle_beta   90.00
_cell.angle_gamma   90.00
#
_symmetry.space_group_name_H-M   'P 1'
#
loop_
_entity.id
_entity.type
_entity.pdbx_description
1 polymer ?
#
loop_
_entity_poly.entity_id
_entity_poly.type
_entity_poly.pdbx_seq_one_letter_code
_entity_poly.pdbx_strand_id
1 'polypeptide(L)'
;MVDQATTDVLILGGGLAGLSLAVQLKKARPETDVVVLDKREGLAPEAAFKVGESTVPAGAHYFADIVGMKDHLDKFHLRKNGLRFFQPAGGNEDLTKRVELGPRDYPAHDNYQIDRGRFENELTRMALEAGVDLRQGAAITDVEVRGGGDHTVAFTQGGKEHSLTGRWLVDAAGRAHFVKRKLGLSRDVKHTINASWFRLTGGIDLEEWGKDNPQWMERMSRTGIRKFSTNHLMGDGYWVWLIPLGSDHISVGICADPRIHPYEEIQTFEKVQEWLRANEPQLAEVVDGRTGDVADFIALKDFAFGTERVYSPDRWTLVGEAGAFADAFYSPGSDMIGYGNSVTTDLVTRDFAGEDITERAEFYNDFHLRTFDFVLSKVEDHYLAFGNPAVMVPKLCWDAMLNHVGVVLVFVQNRYLDYDFMRRVRGDIDKLFAVNEAVQQVFRDWNVLEKTVTDLAAKAYKAAKAIKDSHATLVVDYTDDELAAELTRNVAVAEALAVSIFHRAARNLGVTPDPQVPVNPYAVSLRPDDWQSGGLYAGKVLLTLAQAEDISEGSQGLFVDPLLDVSA
;
A
#
# COMPACT_ATOMS: atom_id res chain seq x y z
N MET A 1 34.19 -19.02 -3.09
CA MET A 1 32.99 -19.46 -2.36
C MET A 1 33.35 -20.69 -1.56
N VAL A 2 33.12 -20.64 -0.25
CA VAL A 2 33.22 -21.84 0.60
C VAL A 2 31.98 -22.67 0.30
N ASP A 3 32.15 -23.97 0.08
CA ASP A 3 31.04 -24.91 -0.10
C ASP A 3 30.39 -25.15 1.28
N GLN A 4 29.66 -24.15 1.75
CA GLN A 4 29.02 -24.16 3.07
C GLN A 4 27.72 -24.97 2.96
N ALA A 5 27.66 -26.09 3.69
CA ALA A 5 26.51 -26.99 3.73
C ALA A 5 25.41 -26.56 4.71
N THR A 6 25.73 -25.65 5.65
CA THR A 6 24.85 -25.20 6.74
C THR A 6 24.94 -23.70 6.96
N THR A 7 23.84 -23.00 7.22
CA THR A 7 23.80 -21.56 7.52
C THR A 7 22.84 -21.26 8.67
N ASP A 8 22.95 -20.09 9.31
CA ASP A 8 22.02 -19.69 10.37
C ASP A 8 20.66 -19.29 9.78
N VAL A 9 20.68 -18.44 8.75
CA VAL A 9 19.46 -17.94 8.09
C VAL A 9 19.57 -18.11 6.57
N LEU A 10 18.61 -18.84 6.01
CA LEU A 10 18.49 -19.05 4.57
C LEU A 10 17.31 -18.25 4.00
N ILE A 11 17.61 -17.27 3.16
CA ILE A 11 16.62 -16.41 2.51
C ILE A 11 16.43 -16.83 1.05
N LEU A 12 15.21 -17.14 0.67
CA LEU A 12 14.81 -17.51 -0.68
C LEU A 12 14.37 -16.26 -1.44
N GLY A 13 15.16 -15.80 -2.40
CA GLY A 13 14.90 -14.59 -3.18
C GLY A 13 15.69 -13.37 -2.69
N GLY A 14 16.53 -12.83 -3.57
CA GLY A 14 17.29 -11.60 -3.44
C GLY A 14 16.66 -10.43 -4.21
N GLY A 15 15.35 -10.24 -4.05
CA GLY A 15 14.65 -9.01 -4.45
C GLY A 15 14.55 -8.00 -3.32
N LEU A 16 13.75 -6.94 -3.51
CA LEU A 16 13.52 -5.88 -2.51
C LEU A 16 13.30 -6.40 -1.07
N ALA A 17 12.39 -7.37 -0.88
CA ALA A 17 12.09 -7.93 0.44
C ALA A 17 13.27 -8.70 1.04
N GLY A 18 13.88 -9.63 0.30
CA GLY A 18 14.95 -10.48 0.81
C GLY A 18 16.27 -9.74 1.03
N LEU A 19 16.65 -8.83 0.12
CA LEU A 19 17.88 -8.04 0.28
C LEU A 19 17.78 -7.05 1.44
N SER A 20 16.63 -6.37 1.60
CA SER A 20 16.43 -5.46 2.74
C SER A 20 16.43 -6.22 4.07
N LEU A 21 15.82 -7.40 4.13
CA LEU A 21 15.89 -8.28 5.29
C LEU A 21 17.32 -8.72 5.60
N ALA A 22 18.09 -9.14 4.59
CA ALA A 22 19.46 -9.58 4.77
C ALA A 22 20.34 -8.47 5.37
N VAL A 23 20.23 -7.24 4.83
CA VAL A 23 20.92 -6.06 5.35
C VAL A 23 20.49 -5.76 6.80
N GLN A 24 19.19 -5.76 7.08
CA GLN A 24 18.66 -5.51 8.43
C GLN A 24 19.14 -6.56 9.44
N LEU A 25 19.12 -7.84 9.07
CA LEU A 25 19.62 -8.93 9.91
C LEU A 25 21.11 -8.75 10.21
N LYS A 26 21.95 -8.44 9.22
CA LYS A 26 23.38 -8.21 9.45
C LYS A 26 23.67 -6.98 10.31
N LYS A 27 22.82 -5.94 10.27
CA LYS A 27 22.92 -4.81 11.20
C LYS A 27 22.58 -5.20 12.64
N ALA A 28 21.50 -5.96 12.83
CA ALA A 28 21.05 -6.39 14.14
C ALA A 28 21.99 -7.46 14.75
N ARG A 29 22.52 -8.34 13.90
CA ARG A 29 23.36 -9.49 14.24
C ARG A 29 24.51 -9.68 13.26
N PRO A 30 25.59 -8.90 13.38
CA PRO A 30 26.73 -8.96 12.47
C PRO A 30 27.40 -10.34 12.37
N GLU A 31 27.26 -11.17 13.40
CA GLU A 31 27.84 -12.51 13.49
C GLU A 31 26.98 -13.61 12.88
N THR A 32 25.71 -13.35 12.57
CA THR A 32 24.81 -14.36 11.99
C THR A 32 25.20 -14.67 10.53
N ASP A 33 25.34 -15.95 10.20
CA ASP A 33 25.59 -16.40 8.84
C ASP A 33 24.30 -16.35 8.02
N VAL A 34 24.26 -15.47 7.01
CA VAL A 34 23.08 -15.29 6.15
C VAL A 34 23.43 -15.68 4.72
N VAL A 35 22.67 -16.61 4.15
CA VAL A 35 22.74 -16.97 2.73
C VAL A 35 21.46 -16.50 2.04
N VAL A 36 21.61 -15.82 0.91
CA VAL A 36 20.50 -15.43 0.03
C VAL A 36 20.63 -16.18 -1.29
N LEU A 37 19.61 -16.94 -1.67
CA LEU A 37 19.54 -17.61 -2.98
C LEU A 37 18.67 -16.80 -3.94
N ASP A 38 19.21 -16.37 -5.08
CA ASP A 38 18.42 -15.68 -6.10
C ASP A 38 18.67 -16.25 -7.51
N LYS A 39 17.60 -16.42 -8.28
CA LYS A 39 17.66 -16.95 -9.65
C LYS A 39 18.25 -15.96 -10.66
N ARG A 40 18.19 -14.65 -10.38
CA ARG A 40 18.77 -13.59 -11.22
C ARG A 40 20.28 -13.71 -11.15
N GLU A 41 20.90 -13.70 -12.31
CA GLU A 41 22.34 -13.59 -12.46
C GLU A 41 22.69 -12.12 -12.73
N GLY A 42 23.72 -11.60 -12.05
CA GLY A 42 24.20 -10.22 -12.23
C GLY A 42 23.29 -9.12 -11.67
N LEU A 43 23.57 -7.88 -12.08
CA LEU A 43 22.87 -6.69 -11.61
C LEU A 43 21.44 -6.61 -12.17
N ALA A 44 20.55 -5.98 -11.40
CA ALA A 44 19.23 -5.61 -11.88
C ALA A 44 19.36 -4.58 -13.02
N PRO A 45 18.60 -4.72 -14.13
CA PRO A 45 18.42 -3.64 -15.10
C PRO A 45 17.95 -2.36 -14.43
N GLU A 46 18.48 -1.21 -14.85
CA GLU A 46 18.00 0.09 -14.40
C GLU A 46 16.62 0.39 -15.02
N ALA A 47 15.73 1.07 -14.29
CA ALA A 47 14.36 1.41 -14.67
C ALA A 47 13.44 0.19 -14.95
N ALA A 48 13.65 -0.50 -16.07
CA ALA A 48 12.80 -1.56 -16.62
C ALA A 48 13.05 -2.94 -15.99
N PHE A 49 12.87 -3.03 -14.67
CA PHE A 49 13.10 -4.27 -13.92
C PHE A 49 11.86 -4.87 -13.25
N LYS A 50 11.42 -4.29 -12.12
CA LYS A 50 10.26 -4.76 -11.35
C LYS A 50 9.43 -3.56 -10.88
N VAL A 51 8.11 -3.71 -10.84
CA VAL A 51 7.19 -2.72 -10.25
C VAL A 51 7.21 -2.77 -8.72
N GLY A 52 6.58 -1.79 -8.09
CA GLY A 52 6.70 -1.49 -6.66
C GLY A 52 7.64 -0.32 -6.45
N GLU A 53 7.32 0.80 -7.09
CA GLU A 53 8.19 1.98 -7.26
C GLU A 53 7.76 3.15 -6.38
N SER A 54 6.64 3.04 -5.67
CA SER A 54 6.13 4.11 -4.81
C SER A 54 6.12 3.70 -3.36
N THR A 55 6.64 4.54 -2.47
CA THR A 55 6.57 4.32 -1.02
C THR A 55 5.53 5.22 -0.37
N VAL A 56 5.03 4.76 0.77
CA VAL A 56 4.23 5.53 1.74
C VAL A 56 4.94 5.44 3.11
N PRO A 57 4.48 6.13 4.17
CA PRO A 57 5.36 6.50 5.28
C PRO A 57 6.08 5.34 5.97
N ALA A 58 5.43 4.20 6.19
CA ALA A 58 6.08 3.07 6.86
C ALA A 58 7.16 2.43 5.97
N GLY A 59 6.91 2.23 4.68
CA GLY A 59 7.91 1.74 3.73
C GLY A 59 9.05 2.74 3.52
N ALA A 60 8.76 4.04 3.50
CA ALA A 60 9.78 5.08 3.43
C ALA A 60 10.69 5.07 4.67
N HIS A 61 10.11 5.06 5.87
CA HIS A 61 10.81 4.91 7.16
C HIS A 61 11.64 3.62 7.21
N TYR A 62 11.05 2.51 6.77
CA TYR A 62 11.75 1.22 6.74
C TYR A 62 13.02 1.29 5.89
N PHE A 63 12.91 1.78 4.66
CA PHE A 63 14.08 1.86 3.78
C PHE A 63 15.08 2.92 4.23
N ALA A 64 14.62 4.12 4.56
CA ALA A 64 15.49 5.24 4.91
C ALA A 64 16.24 4.99 6.22
N ASP A 65 15.50 4.62 7.28
CA ASP A 65 16.01 4.66 8.66
C ASP A 65 16.41 3.27 9.18
N ILE A 66 15.56 2.25 8.99
CA ILE A 66 15.84 0.89 9.49
C ILE A 66 16.90 0.19 8.61
N VAL A 67 16.67 0.14 7.30
CA VAL A 67 17.64 -0.41 6.33
C VAL A 67 18.81 0.54 6.13
N GLY A 68 18.65 1.84 6.38
CA GLY A 68 19.72 2.85 6.32
C GLY A 68 20.04 3.31 4.89
N MET A 69 19.02 3.45 4.04
CA MET A 69 19.16 3.89 2.65
C MET A 69 18.95 5.39 2.44
N LYS A 70 18.81 6.19 3.51
CA LYS A 70 18.43 7.62 3.40
C LYS A 70 19.29 8.41 2.42
N ASP A 71 20.61 8.34 2.53
CA ASP A 71 21.53 9.07 1.64
C ASP A 71 21.39 8.63 0.17
N HIS A 72 21.15 7.34 -0.07
CA HIS A 72 20.94 6.82 -1.42
C HIS A 72 19.59 7.27 -2.00
N LEU A 73 18.54 7.21 -1.19
CA LEU A 73 17.20 7.70 -1.53
C LEU A 73 17.21 9.19 -1.89
N ASP A 74 17.81 10.03 -1.05
CA ASP A 74 17.86 11.48 -1.25
C ASP A 74 18.71 11.88 -2.45
N LYS A 75 19.73 11.08 -2.81
CA LYS A 75 20.66 11.39 -3.92
C LYS A 75 20.22 10.84 -5.28
N PHE A 76 19.63 9.65 -5.31
CA PHE A 76 19.44 8.90 -6.55
C PHE A 76 17.98 8.55 -6.86
N HIS A 77 17.05 8.87 -5.96
CA HIS A 77 15.63 8.66 -6.13
C HIS A 77 14.87 9.99 -6.02
N LEU A 78 13.56 9.96 -6.26
CA LEU A 78 12.74 11.17 -6.25
C LEU A 78 11.95 11.25 -4.96
N ARG A 79 12.04 12.38 -4.26
CA ARG A 79 11.13 12.67 -3.13
C ARG A 79 9.70 12.78 -3.68
N LYS A 80 8.76 12.07 -3.06
CA LYS A 80 7.37 11.97 -3.51
C LYS A 80 6.48 13.05 -2.89
N ASN A 81 5.71 13.72 -3.74
CA ASN A 81 4.71 14.72 -3.35
C ASN A 81 3.35 14.06 -2.97
N GLY A 82 3.39 13.00 -2.17
CA GLY A 82 2.22 12.23 -1.77
C GLY A 82 1.52 11.46 -2.89
N LEU A 83 0.32 10.92 -2.58
CA LEU A 83 -0.59 10.31 -3.55
C LEU A 83 -1.51 11.39 -4.12
N ARG A 84 -1.80 11.31 -5.42
CA ARG A 84 -2.70 12.23 -6.11
C ARG A 84 -3.68 11.47 -6.99
N PHE A 85 -4.95 11.80 -6.91
CA PHE A 85 -6.04 11.11 -7.59
C PHE A 85 -6.85 12.10 -8.43
N PHE A 86 -7.16 11.71 -9.67
CA PHE A 86 -7.96 12.47 -10.60
C PHE A 86 -9.24 11.70 -10.90
N GLN A 87 -10.35 12.14 -10.31
CA GLN A 87 -11.67 11.52 -10.55
C GLN A 87 -12.17 11.83 -11.96
N PRO A 88 -13.05 11.01 -12.55
CA PRO A 88 -13.54 11.27 -13.89
C PRO A 88 -14.26 12.61 -14.05
N ALA A 89 -14.15 13.17 -15.25
CA ALA A 89 -14.98 14.27 -15.73
C ALA A 89 -15.22 14.07 -17.24
N GLY A 90 -16.48 14.05 -17.68
CA GLY A 90 -16.87 13.70 -19.04
C GLY A 90 -16.25 12.37 -19.49
N GLY A 91 -15.64 12.38 -20.68
CA GLY A 91 -14.87 11.25 -21.23
C GLY A 91 -13.38 11.24 -20.86
N ASN A 92 -12.98 11.91 -19.77
CA ASN A 92 -11.57 12.07 -19.35
C ASN A 92 -10.65 12.74 -20.39
N GLU A 93 -11.23 13.51 -21.31
CA GLU A 93 -10.49 14.21 -22.38
C GLU A 93 -9.65 15.39 -21.88
N ASP A 94 -9.92 15.89 -20.66
CA ASP A 94 -9.25 17.07 -20.10
C ASP A 94 -9.03 16.90 -18.58
N LEU A 95 -7.79 16.59 -18.20
CA LEU A 95 -7.36 16.44 -16.80
C LEU A 95 -7.65 17.69 -15.98
N THR A 96 -7.63 18.89 -16.59
CA THR A 96 -7.82 20.15 -15.86
C THR A 96 -9.24 20.30 -15.32
N LYS A 97 -10.22 19.58 -15.88
CA LYS A 97 -11.61 19.55 -15.39
C LYS A 97 -11.83 18.54 -14.26
N ARG A 98 -10.95 17.56 -14.11
CA ARG A 98 -11.10 16.46 -13.14
C ARG A 98 -10.94 16.94 -11.70
N VAL A 99 -11.70 16.33 -10.79
CA VAL A 99 -11.54 16.56 -9.34
C VAL A 99 -10.20 15.96 -8.93
N GLU A 100 -9.31 16.84 -8.46
CA GLU A 100 -7.94 16.52 -8.05
C GLU A 100 -7.85 16.44 -6.53
N LEU A 101 -7.57 15.25 -5.99
CA LEU A 101 -7.26 15.04 -4.57
C LEU A 101 -5.77 14.76 -4.41
N GLY A 102 -5.13 15.48 -3.51
CA GLY A 102 -3.71 15.29 -3.20
C GLY A 102 -3.17 16.47 -2.40
N PRO A 103 -1.97 16.36 -1.82
CA PRO A 103 -1.38 17.44 -1.06
C PRO A 103 -1.00 18.59 -2.01
N ARG A 104 -1.11 19.84 -1.56
CA ARG A 104 -0.74 21.01 -2.39
C ARG A 104 0.77 21.28 -2.40
N ASP A 105 1.48 20.75 -1.41
CA ASP A 105 2.94 20.80 -1.25
C ASP A 105 3.43 19.45 -0.71
N TYR A 106 4.74 19.29 -0.46
CA TYR A 106 5.25 18.07 0.13
C TYR A 106 4.66 17.85 1.54
N PRO A 107 4.28 16.60 1.87
CA PRO A 107 3.86 16.27 3.23
C PRO A 107 5.02 16.45 4.24
N ALA A 108 4.69 16.49 5.52
CA ALA A 108 5.66 16.67 6.60
C ALA A 108 6.66 15.51 6.72
N HIS A 109 6.25 14.31 6.31
CA HIS A 109 7.07 13.10 6.30
C HIS A 109 7.65 12.84 4.89
N ASP A 110 8.77 12.12 4.83
CA ASP A 110 9.38 11.74 3.56
C ASP A 110 8.71 10.51 2.95
N ASN A 111 8.52 10.56 1.63
CA ASN A 111 8.16 9.43 0.79
C ASN A 111 9.02 9.48 -0.47
N TYR A 112 9.13 8.38 -1.19
CA TYR A 112 10.00 8.26 -2.35
C TYR A 112 9.32 7.55 -3.52
N GLN A 113 9.67 7.97 -4.74
CA GLN A 113 9.55 7.15 -5.93
C GLN A 113 10.91 6.49 -6.17
N ILE A 114 10.96 5.16 -6.08
CA ILE A 114 12.17 4.36 -6.18
C ILE A 114 12.29 3.73 -7.57
N ASP A 115 13.48 3.78 -8.15
CA ASP A 115 13.84 2.99 -9.31
C ASP A 115 14.30 1.62 -8.80
N ARG A 116 13.52 0.58 -9.07
CA ARG A 116 13.72 -0.73 -8.45
C ARG A 116 15.03 -1.41 -8.85
N GLY A 117 15.50 -1.16 -10.06
CA GLY A 117 16.80 -1.66 -10.51
C GLY A 117 17.93 -1.03 -9.71
N ARG A 118 17.95 0.30 -9.70
CA ARG A 118 18.95 1.09 -8.98
C ARG A 118 18.94 0.78 -7.48
N PHE A 119 17.75 0.70 -6.88
CA PHE A 119 17.58 0.45 -5.45
C PHE A 119 18.04 -0.95 -5.03
N GLU A 120 17.66 -2.00 -5.79
CA GLU A 120 18.09 -3.37 -5.46
C GLU A 120 19.58 -3.62 -5.73
N ASN A 121 20.19 -2.91 -6.68
CA ASN A 121 21.63 -2.96 -6.91
C ASN A 121 22.41 -2.37 -5.72
N GLU A 122 21.92 -1.29 -5.12
CA GLU A 122 22.53 -0.74 -3.90
C GLU A 122 22.34 -1.67 -2.70
N LEU A 123 21.14 -2.23 -2.51
CA LEU A 123 20.93 -3.24 -1.46
C LEU A 123 21.83 -4.46 -1.65
N THR A 124 22.09 -4.87 -2.90
CA THR A 124 23.03 -5.94 -3.22
C THR A 124 24.44 -5.58 -2.75
N ARG A 125 24.91 -4.36 -3.03
CA ARG A 125 26.21 -3.86 -2.55
C ARG A 125 26.28 -3.87 -1.03
N MET A 126 25.27 -3.33 -0.35
CA MET A 126 25.19 -3.29 1.12
C MET A 126 25.19 -4.69 1.74
N ALA A 127 24.45 -5.64 1.17
CA ALA A 127 24.39 -7.01 1.65
C ALA A 127 25.76 -7.69 1.54
N LEU A 128 26.43 -7.55 0.40
CA LEU A 128 27.77 -8.10 0.18
C LEU A 128 28.81 -7.47 1.13
N GLU A 129 28.77 -6.15 1.31
CA GLU A 129 29.65 -5.44 2.27
C GLU A 129 29.41 -5.86 3.72
N ALA A 130 28.16 -6.16 4.07
CA ALA A 130 27.80 -6.68 5.38
C ALA A 130 28.20 -8.15 5.57
N GLY A 131 28.67 -8.85 4.53
CA GLY A 131 29.13 -10.24 4.60
C GLY A 131 28.02 -11.28 4.38
N VAL A 132 26.93 -10.92 3.68
CA VAL A 132 25.92 -11.89 3.24
C VAL A 132 26.49 -12.75 2.12
N ASP A 133 26.30 -14.08 2.19
CA ASP A 133 26.58 -14.99 1.08
C ASP A 133 25.41 -14.93 0.07
N LEU A 134 25.49 -13.99 -0.88
CA LEU A 134 24.51 -13.85 -1.95
C LEU A 134 24.88 -14.75 -3.13
N ARG A 135 24.11 -15.82 -3.35
CA ARG A 135 24.28 -16.76 -4.44
C ARG A 135 23.31 -16.44 -5.58
N GLN A 136 23.81 -15.72 -6.56
CA GLN A 136 23.09 -15.37 -7.79
C GLN A 136 23.12 -16.50 -8.82
N GLY A 137 22.11 -16.55 -9.71
CA GLY A 137 21.93 -17.66 -10.65
C GLY A 137 21.57 -18.99 -9.96
N ALA A 138 21.11 -18.93 -8.70
CA ALA A 138 20.68 -20.08 -7.92
C ALA A 138 19.17 -20.27 -8.05
N ALA A 139 18.75 -21.27 -8.82
CA ALA A 139 17.34 -21.61 -9.02
C ALA A 139 16.90 -22.69 -8.04
N ILE A 140 16.10 -22.31 -7.04
CA ILE A 140 15.52 -23.21 -6.04
C ILE A 140 14.60 -24.23 -6.72
N THR A 141 14.77 -25.51 -6.36
CA THR A 141 14.03 -26.64 -6.94
C THR A 141 13.11 -27.33 -5.93
N ASP A 142 13.52 -27.44 -4.66
CA ASP A 142 12.67 -27.95 -3.58
C ASP A 142 13.04 -27.31 -2.23
N VAL A 143 12.07 -27.32 -1.33
CA VAL A 143 12.20 -26.84 0.04
C VAL A 143 11.63 -27.89 0.97
N GLU A 144 12.39 -28.32 1.97
CA GLU A 144 11.96 -29.18 3.06
C GLU A 144 11.85 -28.36 4.35
N VAL A 145 10.61 -28.11 4.77
CA VAL A 145 10.33 -27.40 6.04
C VAL A 145 10.14 -28.44 7.14
N ARG A 146 11.02 -28.45 8.13
CA ARG A 146 10.94 -29.35 9.28
C ARG A 146 10.47 -28.61 10.52
N GLY A 147 9.52 -29.19 11.27
CA GLY A 147 9.12 -28.66 12.59
C GLY A 147 10.17 -29.01 13.64
N GLY A 148 10.65 -28.03 14.40
CA GLY A 148 11.62 -28.21 15.48
C GLY A 148 13.05 -28.60 15.06
N GLY A 149 13.42 -28.50 13.77
CA GLY A 149 14.77 -28.80 13.27
C GLY A 149 15.13 -27.97 12.04
N ASP A 150 16.36 -28.11 11.55
CA ASP A 150 16.85 -27.29 10.43
C ASP A 150 16.15 -27.63 9.11
N HIS A 151 15.88 -26.58 8.34
CA HIS A 151 15.24 -26.66 7.02
C HIS A 151 16.27 -26.96 5.95
N THR A 152 15.88 -27.66 4.88
CA THR A 152 16.78 -27.97 3.76
C THR A 152 16.22 -27.41 2.46
N VAL A 153 17.08 -26.82 1.63
CA VAL A 153 16.70 -26.25 0.33
C VAL A 153 17.62 -26.80 -0.74
N ALA A 154 17.00 -27.39 -1.77
CA ALA A 154 17.68 -27.82 -2.97
C ALA A 154 17.61 -26.72 -4.03
N PHE A 155 18.71 -26.52 -4.75
CA PHE A 155 18.77 -25.56 -5.84
C PHE A 155 19.76 -26.01 -6.92
N THR A 156 19.61 -25.44 -8.11
CA THR A 156 20.56 -25.60 -9.20
C THR A 156 21.33 -24.30 -9.42
N GLN A 157 22.64 -24.41 -9.65
CA GLN A 157 23.50 -23.27 -9.96
C GLN A 157 24.63 -23.73 -10.87
N GLY A 158 24.84 -23.03 -12.00
CA GLY A 158 25.85 -23.40 -13.00
C GLY A 158 25.65 -24.82 -13.56
N GLY A 159 24.40 -25.28 -13.67
CA GLY A 159 24.05 -26.62 -14.16
C GLY A 159 24.33 -27.77 -13.18
N LYS A 160 24.67 -27.47 -11.92
CA LYS A 160 24.88 -28.47 -10.85
C LYS A 160 23.79 -28.35 -9.80
N GLU A 161 23.43 -29.49 -9.20
CA GLU A 161 22.55 -29.55 -8.05
C GLU A 161 23.34 -29.33 -6.76
N HIS A 162 22.72 -28.56 -5.85
CA HIS A 162 23.26 -28.21 -4.55
C HIS A 162 22.16 -28.34 -3.50
N SER A 163 22.57 -28.49 -2.24
CA SER A 163 21.66 -28.49 -1.10
C SER A 163 22.27 -27.68 0.03
N LEU A 164 21.46 -26.89 0.70
CA LEU A 164 21.85 -26.07 1.85
C LEU A 164 20.87 -26.27 2.98
N THR A 165 21.39 -26.42 4.20
CA THR A 165 20.58 -26.53 5.42
C THR A 165 20.64 -25.22 6.20
N GLY A 166 19.51 -24.73 6.69
CA GLY A 166 19.40 -23.47 7.43
C GLY A 166 18.57 -23.64 8.69
N ARG A 167 19.01 -23.07 9.82
CA ARG A 167 18.23 -23.09 11.06
C ARG A 167 16.96 -22.25 10.96
N TRP A 168 17.05 -21.11 10.28
CA TRP A 168 15.89 -20.28 9.89
C TRP A 168 15.71 -20.30 8.38
N LEU A 169 14.46 -20.35 7.94
CA LEU A 169 14.07 -20.29 6.53
C LEU A 169 13.13 -19.12 6.26
N VAL A 170 13.52 -18.21 5.38
CA VAL A 170 12.68 -17.07 5.00
C VAL A 170 12.34 -17.16 3.52
N ASP A 171 11.05 -17.28 3.20
CA ASP A 171 10.58 -17.14 1.83
C ASP A 171 10.35 -15.66 1.49
N ALA A 172 11.20 -15.13 0.62
CA ALA A 172 11.13 -13.79 0.06
C ALA A 172 11.07 -13.84 -1.49
N ALA A 173 10.71 -14.98 -2.07
CA ALA A 173 10.82 -15.25 -3.50
C ALA A 173 9.63 -14.69 -4.31
N GLY A 174 8.84 -13.82 -3.68
CA GLY A 174 7.62 -13.24 -4.24
C GLY A 174 6.63 -14.32 -4.66
N ARG A 175 6.09 -14.18 -5.88
CA ARG A 175 5.09 -15.08 -6.46
C ARG A 175 5.57 -16.52 -6.71
N ALA A 176 6.83 -16.82 -6.39
CA ALA A 176 7.35 -18.17 -6.43
C ALA A 176 6.94 -19.02 -5.21
N HIS A 177 6.40 -18.47 -4.12
CA HIS A 177 5.67 -19.18 -3.05
C HIS A 177 6.22 -20.57 -2.63
N PHE A 178 7.53 -20.70 -2.40
CA PHE A 178 8.13 -22.01 -2.14
C PHE A 178 7.60 -22.63 -0.84
N VAL A 179 7.65 -21.90 0.27
CA VAL A 179 7.19 -22.38 1.58
C VAL A 179 5.67 -22.45 1.63
N LYS A 180 4.98 -21.41 1.13
CA LYS A 180 3.52 -21.36 1.06
C LYS A 180 2.93 -22.56 0.31
N ARG A 181 3.48 -22.93 -0.85
CA ARG A 181 3.04 -24.13 -1.58
C ARG A 181 3.38 -25.42 -0.85
N LYS A 182 4.60 -25.54 -0.30
CA LYS A 182 5.05 -26.75 0.39
C LYS A 182 4.14 -27.10 1.58
N LEU A 183 3.67 -26.07 2.29
CA LEU A 183 2.84 -26.22 3.49
C LEU A 183 1.33 -26.10 3.23
N GLY A 184 0.90 -25.82 1.99
CA GLY A 184 -0.51 -25.67 1.67
C GLY A 184 -1.18 -24.46 2.33
N LEU A 185 -0.49 -23.33 2.43
CA LEU A 185 -0.93 -22.13 3.15
C LEU A 185 -1.72 -21.13 2.30
N SER A 186 -2.12 -21.49 1.08
CA SER A 186 -2.85 -20.57 0.21
C SER A 186 -4.23 -20.22 0.76
N ARG A 187 -4.56 -18.93 0.72
CA ARG A 187 -5.90 -18.40 1.03
C ARG A 187 -6.38 -17.57 -0.16
N ASP A 188 -7.55 -17.90 -0.68
CA ASP A 188 -8.19 -17.11 -1.74
C ASP A 188 -8.71 -15.78 -1.16
N VAL A 189 -8.69 -14.73 -1.98
CA VAL A 189 -9.23 -13.39 -1.64
C VAL A 189 -10.29 -13.02 -2.68
N LYS A 190 -11.29 -12.22 -2.30
CA LYS A 190 -12.41 -11.86 -3.19
C LYS A 190 -12.10 -10.58 -3.98
N HIS A 191 -10.86 -10.42 -4.40
CA HIS A 191 -10.36 -9.23 -5.11
C HIS A 191 -9.65 -9.64 -6.38
N THR A 192 -10.38 -9.71 -7.49
CA THR A 192 -9.84 -10.14 -8.79
C THR A 192 -9.60 -8.94 -9.68
N ILE A 193 -8.34 -8.51 -9.79
CA ILE A 193 -7.94 -7.36 -10.61
C ILE A 193 -6.76 -7.75 -11.51
N ASN A 194 -6.78 -7.23 -12.73
CA ASN A 194 -5.69 -7.39 -13.69
C ASN A 194 -4.82 -6.14 -13.75
N ALA A 195 -3.57 -6.29 -14.15
CA ALA A 195 -2.66 -5.18 -14.38
C ALA A 195 -1.86 -5.31 -15.67
N SER A 196 -1.50 -4.18 -16.25
CA SER A 196 -0.54 -4.09 -17.36
C SER A 196 0.26 -2.81 -17.22
N TRP A 197 1.55 -2.84 -17.52
CA TRP A 197 2.40 -1.66 -17.38
C TRP A 197 3.58 -1.66 -18.32
N PHE A 198 4.13 -0.47 -18.51
CA PHE A 198 5.32 -0.19 -19.28
C PHE A 198 6.05 1.02 -18.68
N ARG A 199 7.32 1.18 -19.03
CA ARG A 199 8.08 2.39 -18.72
C ARG A 199 8.41 3.18 -19.98
N LEU A 200 8.26 4.50 -19.88
CA LEU A 200 8.53 5.44 -20.96
C LEU A 200 9.72 6.33 -20.59
N THR A 201 10.71 6.44 -21.47
CA THR A 201 11.90 7.29 -21.26
C THR A 201 11.57 8.76 -21.49
N GLY A 202 11.95 9.67 -20.58
CA GLY A 202 11.81 11.13 -20.72
C GLY A 202 10.66 11.76 -19.92
N GLY A 203 10.08 11.02 -18.97
CA GLY A 203 9.03 11.51 -18.06
C GLY A 203 7.71 11.98 -18.71
N ILE A 204 6.75 12.42 -17.87
CA ILE A 204 5.53 13.16 -18.26
C ILE A 204 5.31 14.23 -17.20
N ASP A 205 5.10 15.48 -17.63
CA ASP A 205 4.74 16.59 -16.74
C ASP A 205 3.26 16.95 -16.92
N LEU A 206 2.42 16.57 -15.95
CA LEU A 206 0.97 16.80 -16.00
C LEU A 206 0.61 18.28 -16.01
N GLU A 207 1.51 19.17 -15.61
CA GLU A 207 1.26 20.61 -15.65
C GLU A 207 1.17 21.14 -17.08
N GLU A 208 1.86 20.52 -18.05
CA GLU A 208 1.80 20.92 -19.46
C GLU A 208 0.40 20.76 -20.08
N TRP A 209 -0.42 19.84 -19.55
CA TRP A 209 -1.80 19.64 -20.01
C TRP A 209 -2.74 20.79 -19.67
N GLY A 210 -2.34 21.69 -18.75
CA GLY A 210 -3.15 22.82 -18.32
C GLY A 210 -2.37 24.10 -18.10
N LYS A 211 -1.19 24.24 -18.72
CA LYS A 211 -0.27 25.37 -18.46
C LYS A 211 -0.89 26.75 -18.68
N ASP A 212 -1.83 26.84 -19.62
CA ASP A 212 -2.54 28.07 -19.97
C ASP A 212 -3.85 28.25 -19.16
N ASN A 213 -4.13 27.37 -18.19
CA ASN A 213 -5.28 27.42 -17.29
C ASN A 213 -4.82 27.86 -15.87
N PRO A 214 -4.97 29.14 -15.49
CA PRO A 214 -4.56 29.62 -14.17
C PRO A 214 -5.25 28.89 -13.01
N GLN A 215 -6.54 28.55 -13.14
CA GLN A 215 -7.30 27.86 -12.11
C GLN A 215 -6.73 26.46 -11.83
N TRP A 216 -6.24 25.77 -12.87
CA TRP A 216 -5.55 24.48 -12.75
C TRP A 216 -4.19 24.62 -12.06
N MET A 217 -3.42 25.64 -12.42
CA MET A 217 -2.09 25.87 -11.85
C MET A 217 -2.16 26.27 -10.37
N GLU A 218 -3.17 27.04 -9.97
CA GLU A 218 -3.41 27.47 -8.57
C GLU A 218 -3.77 26.33 -7.60
N ARG A 219 -4.12 25.13 -8.11
CA ARG A 219 -4.40 23.95 -7.27
C ARG A 219 -3.16 23.50 -6.50
N MET A 220 -1.96 23.75 -7.02
CA MET A 220 -0.68 23.47 -6.35
C MET A 220 -0.17 24.71 -5.59
N SER A 221 0.66 24.52 -4.56
CA SER A 221 1.32 25.64 -3.86
C SER A 221 2.42 26.30 -4.71
N ARG A 222 3.00 25.52 -5.64
CA ARG A 222 4.02 25.95 -6.60
C ARG A 222 4.01 25.07 -7.84
N THR A 223 4.44 25.63 -8.96
CA THR A 223 4.64 24.94 -10.24
C THR A 223 5.77 23.92 -10.16
N GLY A 224 5.66 22.83 -10.91
CA GLY A 224 6.70 21.84 -11.17
C GLY A 224 6.76 20.69 -10.16
N ILE A 225 5.89 20.65 -9.15
CA ILE A 225 5.90 19.61 -8.12
C ILE A 225 4.81 18.55 -8.30
N ARG A 226 3.77 18.81 -9.11
CA ARG A 226 2.66 17.86 -9.32
C ARG A 226 3.17 16.52 -9.83
N LYS A 227 4.11 16.53 -10.78
CA LYS A 227 4.72 15.32 -11.35
C LYS A 227 5.36 14.39 -10.33
N PHE A 228 5.86 14.91 -9.21
CA PHE A 228 6.48 14.09 -8.16
C PHE A 228 5.46 13.38 -7.26
N SER A 229 4.17 13.60 -7.45
CA SER A 229 3.14 12.77 -6.83
C SER A 229 3.15 11.37 -7.45
N THR A 230 2.61 10.38 -6.76
CA THR A 230 2.06 9.19 -7.45
C THR A 230 0.71 9.60 -8.00
N ASN A 231 0.61 9.76 -9.32
CA ASN A 231 -0.61 10.22 -9.96
C ASN A 231 -1.47 9.03 -10.35
N HIS A 232 -2.76 9.09 -10.03
CA HIS A 232 -3.76 8.06 -10.30
C HIS A 232 -4.86 8.68 -11.17
N LEU A 233 -4.93 8.30 -12.43
CA LEU A 233 -6.04 8.63 -13.30
C LEU A 233 -7.14 7.61 -13.05
N MET A 234 -8.29 8.04 -12.51
CA MET A 234 -9.36 7.15 -12.05
C MET A 234 -10.47 7.04 -13.09
N GLY A 235 -11.05 5.86 -13.26
CA GLY A 235 -12.26 5.67 -14.07
C GLY A 235 -13.14 4.55 -13.56
N ASP A 236 -14.25 4.31 -14.26
CA ASP A 236 -15.18 3.26 -13.86
C ASP A 236 -14.51 1.89 -14.01
N GLY A 237 -14.26 1.19 -12.89
CA GLY A 237 -13.60 -0.12 -12.90
C GLY A 237 -12.08 -0.10 -13.12
N TYR A 238 -11.41 1.06 -13.12
CA TYR A 238 -9.96 1.11 -13.33
C TYR A 238 -9.26 2.29 -12.64
N TRP A 239 -7.94 2.19 -12.57
CA TRP A 239 -7.06 3.34 -12.41
C TRP A 239 -5.76 3.17 -13.20
N VAL A 240 -5.12 4.29 -13.55
CA VAL A 240 -3.81 4.34 -14.22
C VAL A 240 -2.81 5.07 -13.34
N TRP A 241 -1.68 4.43 -13.01
CA TRP A 241 -0.58 5.09 -12.31
C TRP A 241 0.36 5.81 -13.27
N LEU A 242 0.89 6.95 -12.82
CA LEU A 242 2.01 7.63 -13.45
C LEU A 242 3.05 7.95 -12.35
N ILE A 243 4.18 7.23 -12.38
CA ILE A 243 5.22 7.28 -11.35
C ILE A 243 6.56 7.65 -12.00
N PRO A 244 7.09 8.88 -11.80
CA PRO A 244 8.41 9.23 -12.31
C PRO A 244 9.49 8.50 -11.52
N LEU A 245 10.59 8.15 -12.19
CA LEU A 245 11.73 7.44 -11.63
C LEU A 245 13.00 8.28 -11.74
N GLY A 246 13.96 8.03 -10.84
CA GLY A 246 15.26 8.73 -10.81
C GLY A 246 16.18 8.44 -12.02
N SER A 247 15.76 7.57 -12.92
CA SER A 247 16.39 7.21 -14.19
C SER A 247 15.78 7.96 -15.39
N ASP A 248 14.98 9.01 -15.15
CA ASP A 248 14.24 9.78 -16.17
C ASP A 248 13.13 8.99 -16.90
N HIS A 249 12.86 7.76 -16.44
CA HIS A 249 11.71 7.00 -16.90
C HIS A 249 10.46 7.40 -16.12
N ILE A 250 9.30 7.17 -16.72
CA ILE A 250 8.02 7.15 -16.02
C ILE A 250 7.39 5.78 -16.17
N SER A 251 7.02 5.19 -15.05
CA SER A 251 6.25 3.96 -14.99
C SER A 251 4.78 4.31 -15.19
N VAL A 252 4.15 3.67 -16.18
CA VAL A 252 2.74 3.83 -16.54
C VAL A 252 2.09 2.46 -16.45
N GLY A 253 1.03 2.33 -15.67
CA GLY A 253 0.34 1.06 -15.57
C GLY A 253 -1.14 1.19 -15.24
N ILE A 254 -1.89 0.25 -15.78
CA ILE A 254 -3.33 0.14 -15.64
C ILE A 254 -3.59 -1.00 -14.66
N CYS A 255 -4.45 -0.76 -13.68
CA CYS A 255 -5.10 -1.82 -12.93
C CYS A 255 -6.60 -1.74 -13.20
N ALA A 256 -7.22 -2.85 -13.59
CA ALA A 256 -8.62 -2.85 -14.00
C ALA A 256 -9.37 -4.11 -13.57
N ASP A 257 -10.64 -3.89 -13.22
CA ASP A 257 -11.58 -4.93 -12.83
C ASP A 257 -12.13 -5.65 -14.07
N PRO A 258 -11.96 -6.98 -14.21
CA PRO A 258 -12.41 -7.72 -15.38
C PRO A 258 -13.92 -7.73 -15.58
N ARG A 259 -14.73 -7.31 -14.58
CA ARG A 259 -16.18 -7.14 -14.74
C ARG A 259 -16.53 -5.98 -15.66
N ILE A 260 -15.64 -5.00 -15.80
CA ILE A 260 -15.83 -3.81 -16.65
C ILE A 260 -14.80 -3.80 -17.79
N HIS A 261 -13.53 -4.12 -17.49
CA HIS A 261 -12.41 -4.09 -18.43
C HIS A 261 -11.75 -5.48 -18.52
N PRO A 262 -12.17 -6.34 -19.47
CA PRO A 262 -11.60 -7.66 -19.67
C PRO A 262 -10.07 -7.63 -19.81
N TYR A 263 -9.39 -8.68 -19.32
CA TYR A 263 -7.93 -8.77 -19.40
C TYR A 263 -7.42 -8.65 -20.84
N GLU A 264 -8.19 -9.15 -21.79
CA GLU A 264 -7.87 -9.18 -23.21
C GLU A 264 -7.72 -7.78 -23.82
N GLU A 265 -8.30 -6.74 -23.18
CA GLU A 265 -8.20 -5.34 -23.59
C GLU A 265 -6.93 -4.64 -23.09
N ILE A 266 -6.17 -5.27 -22.17
CA ILE A 266 -4.94 -4.69 -21.60
C ILE A 266 -3.75 -5.67 -21.61
N GLN A 267 -3.88 -6.85 -22.23
CA GLN A 267 -2.85 -7.91 -22.17
C GLN A 267 -1.65 -7.69 -23.11
N THR A 268 -1.73 -6.78 -24.08
CA THR A 268 -0.60 -6.39 -24.95
C THR A 268 -0.46 -4.87 -25.00
N PHE A 269 0.71 -4.38 -25.41
CA PHE A 269 0.95 -2.95 -25.49
C PHE A 269 0.02 -2.27 -26.51
N GLU A 270 -0.23 -2.89 -27.66
CA GLU A 270 -1.16 -2.35 -28.68
C GLU A 270 -2.59 -2.26 -28.13
N LYS A 271 -3.00 -3.25 -27.33
CA LYS A 271 -4.30 -3.24 -26.65
C LYS A 271 -4.38 -2.15 -25.58
N VAL A 272 -3.31 -1.97 -24.81
CA VAL A 272 -3.19 -0.83 -23.89
C VAL A 272 -3.31 0.51 -24.63
N GLN A 273 -2.69 0.69 -25.79
CA GLN A 273 -2.84 1.91 -26.58
C GLN A 273 -4.29 2.13 -27.03
N GLU A 274 -4.95 1.10 -27.58
CA GLU A 274 -6.37 1.16 -27.95
C GLU A 274 -7.25 1.53 -26.73
N TRP A 275 -7.00 0.89 -25.59
CA TRP A 275 -7.73 1.11 -24.35
C TRP A 275 -7.51 2.53 -23.80
N LEU A 276 -6.28 3.05 -23.84
CA LEU A 276 -5.96 4.42 -23.41
C LEU A 276 -6.68 5.46 -24.28
N ARG A 277 -6.77 5.26 -25.61
CA ARG A 277 -7.51 6.19 -26.48
C ARG A 277 -8.99 6.30 -26.10
N ALA A 278 -9.58 5.23 -25.57
CA ALA A 278 -10.98 5.22 -25.17
C ALA A 278 -11.20 5.78 -23.76
N ASN A 279 -10.27 5.56 -22.84
CA ASN A 279 -10.48 5.81 -21.41
C ASN A 279 -9.66 6.99 -20.84
N GLU A 280 -8.49 7.29 -21.39
CA GLU A 280 -7.59 8.36 -20.97
C GLU A 280 -6.91 9.05 -22.19
N PRO A 281 -7.68 9.78 -23.04
CA PRO A 281 -7.21 10.24 -24.35
C PRO A 281 -5.96 11.13 -24.33
N GLN A 282 -5.81 12.00 -23.33
CA GLN A 282 -4.62 12.87 -23.22
C GLN A 282 -3.35 12.06 -22.95
N LEU A 283 -3.45 11.00 -22.15
CA LEU A 283 -2.32 10.09 -21.93
C LEU A 283 -2.04 9.28 -23.20
N ALA A 284 -3.08 8.85 -23.91
CA ALA A 284 -2.95 8.13 -25.17
C ALA A 284 -2.16 8.92 -26.22
N GLU A 285 -2.42 10.23 -26.36
CA GLU A 285 -1.67 11.10 -27.30
C GLU A 285 -0.16 11.10 -26.99
N VAL A 286 0.21 11.18 -25.72
CA VAL A 286 1.62 11.15 -25.28
C VAL A 286 2.25 9.79 -25.58
N VAL A 287 1.55 8.70 -25.27
CA VAL A 287 2.06 7.32 -25.46
C VAL A 287 2.18 6.99 -26.94
N ASP A 288 1.18 7.32 -27.76
CA ASP A 288 1.18 7.08 -29.19
C ASP A 288 2.34 7.82 -29.88
N GLY A 289 2.55 9.10 -29.52
CA GLY A 289 3.65 9.91 -30.03
C GLY A 289 5.05 9.42 -29.62
N ARG A 290 5.14 8.56 -28.61
CA ARG A 290 6.41 8.09 -28.01
C ARG A 290 6.52 6.56 -27.95
N THR A 291 5.84 5.86 -28.86
CA THR A 291 5.87 4.38 -28.93
C THR A 291 7.31 3.83 -29.02
N GLY A 292 8.22 4.56 -29.69
CA GLY A 292 9.63 4.18 -29.80
C GLY A 292 10.46 4.32 -28.52
N ASP A 293 9.94 5.01 -27.49
CA ASP A 293 10.64 5.27 -26.22
C ASP A 293 10.22 4.30 -25.10
N VAL A 294 9.39 3.30 -25.43
CA VAL A 294 8.90 2.28 -24.49
C VAL A 294 10.01 1.29 -24.17
N ALA A 295 10.36 1.18 -22.89
CA ALA A 295 11.49 0.37 -22.42
C ALA A 295 11.12 -1.09 -22.15
N ASP A 296 9.89 -1.34 -21.68
CA ASP A 296 9.37 -2.67 -21.37
C ASP A 296 7.84 -2.71 -21.42
N PHE A 297 7.27 -3.91 -21.44
CA PHE A 297 5.85 -4.12 -21.23
C PHE A 297 5.62 -5.45 -20.51
N ILE A 298 4.78 -5.44 -19.47
CA ILE A 298 4.38 -6.63 -18.73
C ILE A 298 2.87 -6.55 -18.46
N ALA A 299 2.20 -7.69 -18.53
CA ALA A 299 0.81 -7.85 -18.11
C ALA A 299 0.68 -9.01 -17.12
N LEU A 300 -0.30 -8.90 -16.22
CA LEU A 300 -0.52 -9.80 -15.12
C LEU A 300 -2.02 -9.92 -14.85
N LYS A 301 -2.51 -11.16 -14.86
CA LYS A 301 -3.89 -11.48 -14.53
C LYS A 301 -4.03 -11.76 -13.03
N ASP A 302 -5.15 -11.36 -12.44
CA ASP A 302 -5.61 -11.74 -11.10
C ASP A 302 -4.49 -11.70 -10.05
N PHE A 303 -4.02 -10.48 -9.74
CA PHE A 303 -2.74 -10.33 -9.07
C PHE A 303 -2.78 -10.54 -7.55
N ALA A 304 -3.95 -10.60 -6.93
CA ALA A 304 -4.13 -10.60 -5.48
C ALA A 304 -4.21 -12.03 -4.92
N PHE A 305 -3.67 -12.23 -3.73
CA PHE A 305 -3.70 -13.53 -3.05
C PHE A 305 -3.43 -13.37 -1.55
N GLY A 306 -3.97 -14.30 -0.75
CA GLY A 306 -3.75 -14.37 0.69
C GLY A 306 -2.91 -15.59 1.11
N THR A 307 -2.56 -15.64 2.39
CA THR A 307 -1.95 -16.80 3.05
C THR A 307 -2.59 -17.00 4.42
N GLU A 308 -2.65 -18.25 4.87
CA GLU A 308 -3.16 -18.61 6.21
C GLU A 308 -2.14 -18.36 7.33
N ARG A 309 -0.86 -18.24 6.98
CA ARG A 309 0.24 -18.01 7.94
C ARG A 309 1.43 -17.32 7.28
N VAL A 310 2.09 -16.43 8.03
CA VAL A 310 3.31 -15.71 7.62
C VAL A 310 4.48 -15.90 8.57
N TYR A 311 4.25 -16.21 9.86
CA TYR A 311 5.33 -16.45 10.83
C TYR A 311 5.09 -17.74 11.60
N SER A 312 6.15 -18.51 11.85
CA SER A 312 6.06 -19.77 12.59
C SER A 312 7.07 -19.87 13.73
N PRO A 313 6.69 -20.44 14.89
CA PRO A 313 7.66 -20.82 15.92
C PRO A 313 8.64 -21.89 15.43
N ASP A 314 8.29 -22.63 14.37
CA ASP A 314 9.17 -23.58 13.68
C ASP A 314 10.19 -22.89 12.75
N ARG A 315 10.60 -21.66 13.08
CA ARG A 315 11.72 -20.93 12.45
C ARG A 315 11.61 -20.70 10.94
N TRP A 316 10.38 -20.48 10.47
CA TRP A 316 10.17 -20.00 9.10
C TRP A 316 9.23 -18.80 9.01
N THR A 317 9.48 -17.95 8.01
CA THR A 317 8.64 -16.78 7.71
C THR A 317 8.40 -16.60 6.21
N LEU A 318 7.29 -15.92 5.87
CA LEU A 318 6.99 -15.43 4.52
C LEU A 318 7.04 -13.89 4.56
N VAL A 319 7.81 -13.27 3.67
CA VAL A 319 7.92 -11.80 3.60
C VAL A 319 7.61 -11.27 2.20
N GLY A 320 7.02 -10.08 2.15
CA GLY A 320 6.55 -9.47 0.90
C GLY A 320 5.56 -10.36 0.16
N GLU A 321 5.65 -10.38 -1.18
CA GLU A 321 4.75 -11.15 -2.03
C GLU A 321 4.86 -12.68 -1.86
N ALA A 322 5.83 -13.20 -1.09
CA ALA A 322 5.85 -14.63 -0.79
C ALA A 322 4.66 -15.06 0.09
N GLY A 323 4.20 -14.16 0.97
CA GLY A 323 3.02 -14.36 1.80
C GLY A 323 1.73 -13.97 1.10
N ALA A 324 1.46 -12.67 1.03
CA ALA A 324 0.21 -12.12 0.53
C ALA A 324 0.43 -10.81 -0.25
N PHE A 325 -0.49 -10.50 -1.16
CA PHE A 325 -0.52 -9.26 -1.92
C PHE A 325 -1.97 -8.86 -2.17
N ALA A 326 -2.31 -7.60 -1.83
CA ALA A 326 -3.66 -7.06 -1.99
C ALA A 326 -3.78 -6.29 -3.30
N ASP A 327 -3.24 -5.08 -3.36
CA ASP A 327 -3.33 -4.18 -4.51
C ASP A 327 -2.23 -3.10 -4.49
N ALA A 328 -1.94 -2.49 -5.63
CA ALA A 328 -0.99 -1.39 -5.76
C ALA A 328 -1.61 0.01 -5.49
N PHE A 329 -2.94 0.15 -5.41
CA PHE A 329 -3.68 1.42 -5.39
C PHE A 329 -3.22 2.47 -4.36
N TYR A 330 -2.77 2.04 -3.18
CA TYR A 330 -2.22 2.92 -2.14
C TYR A 330 -0.74 2.71 -1.86
N SER A 331 -0.06 1.94 -2.71
CA SER A 331 1.34 1.54 -2.54
C SER A 331 1.66 0.80 -1.22
N PRO A 332 0.82 -0.12 -0.71
CA PRO A 332 1.04 -0.75 0.60
C PRO A 332 2.19 -1.78 0.61
N GLY A 333 2.70 -2.20 -0.57
CA GLY A 333 3.66 -3.30 -0.66
C GLY A 333 4.95 -3.07 0.14
N SER A 334 5.50 -1.86 0.09
CA SER A 334 6.71 -1.50 0.83
C SER A 334 6.48 -1.47 2.35
N ASP A 335 5.30 -1.04 2.80
CA ASP A 335 4.91 -1.09 4.21
C ASP A 335 4.86 -2.53 4.71
N MET A 336 4.18 -3.40 3.96
CA MET A 336 4.06 -4.83 4.30
C MET A 336 5.42 -5.54 4.31
N ILE A 337 6.34 -5.16 3.41
CA ILE A 337 7.74 -5.62 3.45
C ILE A 337 8.43 -5.15 4.73
N GLY A 338 8.29 -3.87 5.08
CA GLY A 338 8.89 -3.30 6.29
C GLY A 338 8.40 -3.96 7.58
N TYR A 339 7.09 -4.18 7.71
CA TYR A 339 6.49 -4.95 8.81
C TYR A 339 7.01 -6.40 8.83
N GLY A 340 6.94 -7.05 7.65
CA GLY A 340 7.39 -8.42 7.41
C GLY A 340 8.80 -8.69 7.90
N ASN A 341 9.73 -7.88 7.42
CA ASN A 341 11.14 -8.00 7.68
C ASN A 341 11.49 -7.63 9.12
N SER A 342 10.86 -6.59 9.68
CA SER A 342 11.14 -6.15 11.06
C SER A 342 10.74 -7.21 12.08
N VAL A 343 9.57 -7.85 11.90
CA VAL A 343 9.16 -9.00 12.73
C VAL A 343 10.10 -10.18 12.53
N THR A 344 10.45 -10.50 11.28
CA THR A 344 11.37 -11.62 11.00
C THR A 344 12.73 -11.40 11.69
N THR A 345 13.29 -10.19 11.62
CA THR A 345 14.52 -9.84 12.34
C THR A 345 14.38 -9.97 13.85
N ASP A 346 13.27 -9.52 14.46
CA ASP A 346 13.05 -9.65 15.91
C ASP A 346 12.96 -11.12 16.34
N LEU A 347 12.16 -11.94 15.64
CA LEU A 347 12.00 -13.37 15.94
C LEU A 347 13.33 -14.13 15.81
N VAL A 348 14.06 -13.91 14.71
CA VAL A 348 15.39 -14.49 14.49
C VAL A 348 16.34 -14.07 15.62
N THR A 349 16.33 -12.79 15.98
CA THR A 349 17.27 -12.25 16.98
C THR A 349 17.05 -12.85 18.35
N ARG A 350 15.80 -12.99 18.77
CA ARG A 350 15.40 -13.56 20.06
C ARG A 350 15.63 -15.07 20.12
N ASP A 351 15.28 -15.82 19.08
CA ASP A 351 15.55 -17.26 19.02
C ASP A 351 17.07 -17.56 19.11
N PHE A 352 17.91 -16.76 18.43
CA PHE A 352 19.37 -16.89 18.56
C PHE A 352 19.92 -16.41 19.91
N ALA A 353 19.19 -15.56 20.65
CA ALA A 353 19.49 -15.23 22.04
C ALA A 353 19.03 -16.32 23.03
N GLY A 354 18.34 -17.37 22.56
CA GLY A 354 17.83 -18.46 23.38
C GLY A 354 16.47 -18.20 24.03
N GLU A 355 15.75 -17.16 23.60
CA GLU A 355 14.38 -16.89 24.06
C GLU A 355 13.37 -17.84 23.39
N ASP A 356 12.30 -18.19 24.11
CA ASP A 356 11.12 -18.82 23.49
C ASP A 356 10.30 -17.76 22.75
N ILE A 357 10.22 -17.91 21.43
CA ILE A 357 9.54 -16.96 20.55
C ILE A 357 8.08 -17.34 20.26
N THR A 358 7.56 -18.43 20.82
CA THR A 358 6.27 -19.03 20.41
C THR A 358 5.10 -18.05 20.55
N GLU A 359 4.89 -17.50 21.74
CA GLU A 359 3.79 -16.55 21.99
C GLU A 359 3.90 -15.30 21.11
N ARG A 360 5.14 -14.84 20.90
CA ARG A 360 5.45 -13.66 20.09
C ARG A 360 5.20 -13.90 18.61
N ALA A 361 5.59 -15.06 18.09
CA ALA A 361 5.35 -15.45 16.71
C ALA A 361 3.85 -15.57 16.42
N GLU A 362 3.06 -16.15 17.34
CA GLU A 362 1.60 -16.22 17.20
C GLU A 362 0.95 -14.83 17.22
N PHE A 363 1.37 -13.96 18.15
CA PHE A 363 0.87 -12.58 18.20
C PHE A 363 1.14 -11.82 16.90
N TYR A 364 2.39 -11.87 16.40
CA TYR A 364 2.72 -11.17 15.16
C TYR A 364 2.05 -11.79 13.94
N ASN A 365 1.85 -13.11 13.91
CA ASN A 365 1.18 -13.77 12.79
C ASN A 365 -0.28 -13.30 12.68
N ASP A 366 -1.02 -13.35 13.79
CA ASP A 366 -2.39 -12.82 13.86
C ASP A 366 -2.43 -11.33 13.48
N PHE A 367 -1.54 -10.52 14.06
CA PHE A 367 -1.52 -9.08 13.81
C PHE A 367 -1.20 -8.73 12.35
N HIS A 368 -0.27 -9.45 11.73
CA HIS A 368 0.11 -9.23 10.33
C HIS A 368 -1.03 -9.63 9.37
N LEU A 369 -1.68 -10.77 9.61
CA LEU A 369 -2.82 -11.21 8.80
C LEU A 369 -4.00 -10.24 8.92
N ARG A 370 -4.30 -9.74 10.12
CA ARG A 370 -5.34 -8.71 10.33
C ARG A 370 -4.96 -7.37 9.70
N THR A 371 -3.69 -7.01 9.69
CA THR A 371 -3.19 -5.84 8.95
C THR A 371 -3.37 -6.02 7.45
N PHE A 372 -3.09 -7.22 6.91
CA PHE A 372 -3.36 -7.54 5.51
C PHE A 372 -4.84 -7.43 5.16
N ASP A 373 -5.73 -7.99 5.99
CA ASP A 373 -7.19 -7.92 5.78
C ASP A 373 -7.68 -6.46 5.85
N PHE A 374 -7.13 -5.65 6.77
CA PHE A 374 -7.40 -4.22 6.81
C PHE A 374 -6.96 -3.50 5.52
N VAL A 375 -5.79 -3.82 4.96
CA VAL A 375 -5.34 -3.26 3.67
C VAL A 375 -6.25 -3.72 2.52
N LEU A 376 -6.58 -5.00 2.45
CA LEU A 376 -7.44 -5.60 1.42
C LEU A 376 -8.85 -4.98 1.44
N SER A 377 -9.41 -4.73 2.63
CA SER A 377 -10.76 -4.17 2.78
C SER A 377 -10.96 -2.83 2.09
N LYS A 378 -9.87 -2.07 1.83
CA LYS A 378 -9.91 -0.76 1.18
C LYS A 378 -10.04 -0.86 -0.35
N VAL A 379 -9.81 -2.03 -0.93
CA VAL A 379 -9.80 -2.23 -2.39
C VAL A 379 -10.77 -3.31 -2.85
N GLU A 380 -11.07 -4.29 -2.00
CA GLU A 380 -12.01 -5.38 -2.29
C GLU A 380 -13.39 -4.82 -2.68
N ASP A 381 -13.81 -5.13 -3.91
CA ASP A 381 -15.06 -4.65 -4.54
C ASP A 381 -15.22 -3.12 -4.66
N HIS A 382 -14.14 -2.34 -4.51
CA HIS A 382 -14.20 -0.88 -4.63
C HIS A 382 -13.91 -0.32 -6.03
N TYR A 383 -13.35 -1.12 -6.95
CA TYR A 383 -13.10 -0.68 -8.32
C TYR A 383 -14.38 -0.23 -9.05
N LEU A 384 -15.52 -0.83 -8.71
CA LEU A 384 -16.86 -0.44 -9.20
C LEU A 384 -17.30 0.96 -8.75
N ALA A 385 -16.60 1.56 -7.77
CA ALA A 385 -16.83 2.91 -7.28
C ALA A 385 -15.79 3.91 -7.82
N PHE A 386 -14.71 3.46 -8.48
CA PHE A 386 -13.61 4.33 -8.89
C PHE A 386 -14.02 5.43 -9.87
N GLY A 387 -15.10 5.20 -10.62
CA GLY A 387 -15.69 6.18 -11.52
C GLY A 387 -16.64 7.19 -10.84
N ASN A 388 -16.83 7.10 -9.53
CA ASN A 388 -17.86 7.84 -8.80
C ASN A 388 -17.26 8.81 -7.77
N PRO A 389 -17.03 10.09 -8.14
CA PRO A 389 -16.42 11.07 -7.25
C PRO A 389 -17.21 11.31 -5.95
N ALA A 390 -18.55 11.20 -5.95
CA ALA A 390 -19.35 11.41 -4.74
C ALA A 390 -18.99 10.41 -3.62
N VAL A 391 -18.55 9.21 -3.99
CA VAL A 391 -18.12 8.15 -3.07
C VAL A 391 -16.61 8.15 -2.90
N MET A 392 -15.86 8.30 -3.99
CA MET A 392 -14.40 8.17 -3.94
C MET A 392 -13.72 9.32 -3.23
N VAL A 393 -14.22 10.55 -3.31
CA VAL A 393 -13.63 11.68 -2.56
C VAL A 393 -13.65 11.43 -1.05
N PRO A 394 -14.80 11.13 -0.40
CA PRO A 394 -14.81 10.82 1.03
C PRO A 394 -14.08 9.52 1.37
N LYS A 395 -14.11 8.51 0.50
CA LYS A 395 -13.37 7.26 0.70
C LYS A 395 -11.86 7.46 0.71
N LEU A 396 -11.31 8.20 -0.27
CA LEU A 396 -9.87 8.50 -0.33
C LEU A 396 -9.42 9.28 0.91
N CYS A 397 -10.24 10.23 1.37
CA CYS A 397 -10.02 10.97 2.61
C CYS A 397 -10.00 10.05 3.85
N TRP A 398 -10.99 9.16 3.97
CA TRP A 398 -11.09 8.16 5.04
C TRP A 398 -9.89 7.22 5.07
N ASP A 399 -9.56 6.62 3.91
CA ASP A 399 -8.47 5.66 3.78
C ASP A 399 -7.11 6.31 4.08
N ALA A 400 -6.91 7.55 3.63
CA ALA A 400 -5.70 8.31 3.92
C ALA A 400 -5.56 8.58 5.41
N MET A 401 -6.61 9.07 6.09
CA MET A 401 -6.58 9.30 7.53
C MET A 401 -6.26 8.01 8.28
N LEU A 402 -7.04 6.95 8.05
CA LEU A 402 -6.88 5.68 8.76
C LEU A 402 -5.52 5.02 8.54
N ASN A 403 -4.94 5.15 7.35
CA ASN A 403 -3.60 4.63 7.09
C ASN A 403 -2.57 5.24 8.03
N HIS A 404 -2.66 6.54 8.32
CA HIS A 404 -1.64 7.30 9.03
C HIS A 404 -1.79 7.27 10.56
N VAL A 405 -2.96 6.90 11.09
CA VAL A 405 -3.23 7.01 12.54
C VAL A 405 -3.13 5.70 13.32
N GLY A 406 -2.98 4.56 12.64
CA GLY A 406 -2.95 3.23 13.25
C GLY A 406 -1.59 2.54 13.11
N VAL A 407 -1.55 1.48 12.29
CA VAL A 407 -0.37 0.61 12.12
C VAL A 407 0.88 1.38 11.65
N VAL A 408 0.71 2.29 10.69
CA VAL A 408 1.83 3.13 10.20
C VAL A 408 2.39 3.99 11.33
N LEU A 409 1.53 4.61 12.14
CA LEU A 409 1.96 5.46 13.25
C LEU A 409 2.84 4.69 14.23
N VAL A 410 2.38 3.54 14.72
CA VAL A 410 3.17 2.74 15.68
C VAL A 410 4.47 2.21 15.07
N PHE A 411 4.51 2.00 13.75
CA PHE A 411 5.72 1.56 13.05
C PHE A 411 6.75 2.68 12.91
N VAL A 412 6.36 3.87 12.43
CA VAL A 412 7.30 5.00 12.29
C VAL A 412 7.79 5.52 13.65
N GLN A 413 6.99 5.32 14.71
CA GLN A 413 7.36 5.64 16.09
C GLN A 413 8.22 4.54 16.76
N ASN A 414 8.65 3.52 16.00
CA ASN A 414 9.49 2.42 16.46
C ASN A 414 8.91 1.66 17.68
N ARG A 415 7.57 1.53 17.76
CA ARG A 415 6.87 0.75 18.80
C ARG A 415 6.23 -0.54 18.29
N TYR A 416 6.24 -0.77 16.98
CA TYR A 416 5.66 -1.96 16.36
C TYR A 416 6.24 -3.29 16.88
N LEU A 417 7.54 -3.32 17.24
CA LEU A 417 8.20 -4.51 17.80
C LEU A 417 8.19 -4.56 19.34
N ASP A 418 7.71 -3.50 20.00
CA ASP A 418 7.55 -3.50 21.45
C ASP A 418 6.27 -4.28 21.81
N TYR A 419 6.46 -5.48 22.34
CA TYR A 419 5.37 -6.41 22.63
C TYR A 419 4.42 -5.89 23.73
N ASP A 420 4.96 -5.25 24.77
CA ASP A 420 4.16 -4.76 25.89
C ASP A 420 3.37 -3.52 25.48
N PHE A 421 4.00 -2.61 24.74
CA PHE A 421 3.32 -1.47 24.16
C PHE A 421 2.23 -1.90 23.18
N MET A 422 2.55 -2.82 22.25
CA MET A 422 1.56 -3.31 21.28
C MET A 422 0.39 -4.01 21.95
N ARG A 423 0.60 -4.80 23.01
CA ARG A 423 -0.48 -5.36 23.83
C ARG A 423 -1.35 -4.27 24.47
N ARG A 424 -0.74 -3.20 24.99
CA ARG A 424 -1.44 -2.07 25.62
C ARG A 424 -2.38 -1.37 24.62
N VAL A 425 -1.94 -1.14 23.39
CA VAL A 425 -2.69 -0.36 22.38
C VAL A 425 -3.49 -1.21 21.39
N ARG A 426 -3.36 -2.54 21.46
CA ARG A 426 -4.04 -3.49 20.56
C ARG A 426 -5.55 -3.22 20.46
N GLY A 427 -6.20 -2.93 21.58
CA GLY A 427 -7.63 -2.66 21.61
C GLY A 427 -8.05 -1.44 20.80
N ASP A 428 -7.19 -0.42 20.68
CA ASP A 428 -7.47 0.78 19.90
C ASP A 428 -7.24 0.55 18.41
N ILE A 429 -6.19 -0.18 18.03
CA ILE A 429 -5.99 -0.61 16.64
C ILE A 429 -7.14 -1.49 16.17
N ASP A 430 -7.63 -2.40 17.02
CA ASP A 430 -8.74 -3.28 16.70
C ASP A 430 -10.05 -2.51 16.46
N LYS A 431 -10.28 -1.43 17.21
CA LYS A 431 -11.39 -0.51 16.96
C LYS A 431 -11.25 0.20 15.60
N LEU A 432 -10.05 0.65 15.24
CA LEU A 432 -9.81 1.27 13.92
C LEU A 432 -10.11 0.28 12.77
N PHE A 433 -9.76 -1.00 12.94
CA PHE A 433 -10.09 -2.03 11.95
C PHE A 433 -11.60 -2.27 11.86
N ALA A 434 -12.29 -2.38 13.01
CA ALA A 434 -13.72 -2.63 13.05
C ALA A 434 -14.55 -1.48 12.47
N VAL A 435 -14.23 -0.22 12.80
CA VAL A 435 -14.95 0.93 12.24
C VAL A 435 -14.69 1.06 10.73
N ASN A 436 -13.47 0.73 10.28
CA ASN A 436 -13.16 0.68 8.85
C ASN A 436 -14.03 -0.32 8.11
N GLU A 437 -14.19 -1.54 8.61
CA GLU A 437 -15.01 -2.56 7.97
C GLU A 437 -16.45 -2.05 7.72
N ALA A 438 -17.08 -1.45 8.74
CA ALA A 438 -18.40 -0.86 8.62
C ALA A 438 -18.45 0.27 7.57
N VAL A 439 -17.48 1.18 7.59
CA VAL A 439 -17.43 2.32 6.65
C VAL A 439 -17.13 1.88 5.21
N GLN A 440 -16.29 0.87 4.98
CA GLN A 440 -16.08 0.33 3.63
C GLN A 440 -17.37 -0.27 3.07
N GLN A 441 -18.18 -0.93 3.91
CA GLN A 441 -19.50 -1.41 3.48
C GLN A 441 -20.45 -0.25 3.14
N VAL A 442 -20.45 0.83 3.94
CA VAL A 442 -21.19 2.06 3.62
C VAL A 442 -20.79 2.61 2.25
N PHE A 443 -19.50 2.66 1.91
CA PHE A 443 -19.06 3.15 0.58
C PHE A 443 -19.52 2.24 -0.56
N ARG A 444 -19.50 0.92 -0.38
CA ARG A 444 -20.01 -0.03 -1.40
C ARG A 444 -21.50 0.18 -1.63
N ASP A 445 -22.29 0.26 -0.56
CA ASP A 445 -23.73 0.48 -0.65
C ASP A 445 -24.04 1.89 -1.21
N TRP A 446 -23.27 2.92 -0.82
CA TRP A 446 -23.46 4.29 -1.31
C TRP A 446 -23.25 4.37 -2.82
N ASN A 447 -22.24 3.67 -3.36
CA ASN A 447 -22.01 3.62 -4.80
C ASN A 447 -23.16 2.98 -5.59
N VAL A 448 -23.99 2.14 -4.95
CA VAL A 448 -25.22 1.61 -5.57
C VAL A 448 -26.34 2.65 -5.56
N LEU A 449 -26.42 3.46 -4.50
CA LEU A 449 -27.48 4.46 -4.31
C LEU A 449 -27.26 5.74 -5.12
N GLU A 450 -26.02 6.17 -5.28
CA GLU A 450 -25.66 7.42 -5.94
C GLU A 450 -24.59 7.13 -6.98
N LYS A 451 -24.89 7.41 -8.26
CA LYS A 451 -23.93 7.42 -9.35
C LYS A 451 -23.82 8.84 -9.88
N THR A 452 -22.81 9.56 -9.43
CA THR A 452 -22.62 10.96 -9.79
C THR A 452 -21.54 11.09 -10.86
N VAL A 453 -21.92 11.63 -12.02
CA VAL A 453 -20.99 12.11 -13.05
C VAL A 453 -20.97 13.63 -12.96
N THR A 454 -19.78 14.23 -12.96
CA THR A 454 -19.62 15.68 -12.92
C THR A 454 -18.74 16.17 -14.05
N ASP A 455 -19.26 17.13 -14.81
CA ASP A 455 -18.49 17.89 -15.80
C ASP A 455 -18.16 19.31 -15.29
N LEU A 456 -18.51 19.60 -14.04
CA LEU A 456 -18.23 20.87 -13.40
C LEU A 456 -16.72 21.04 -13.22
N ALA A 457 -16.24 22.28 -13.41
CA ALA A 457 -14.85 22.62 -13.16
C ALA A 457 -14.50 22.37 -11.68
N ALA A 458 -13.36 21.73 -11.43
CA ALA A 458 -12.89 21.45 -10.09
C ALA A 458 -12.12 22.64 -9.48
N LYS A 459 -12.29 22.83 -8.16
CA LYS A 459 -11.55 23.79 -7.33
C LYS A 459 -10.36 23.10 -6.65
N ALA A 460 -9.46 23.90 -6.08
CA ALA A 460 -8.35 23.39 -5.30
C ALA A 460 -8.84 22.64 -4.04
N TYR A 461 -8.37 21.41 -3.85
CA TYR A 461 -8.68 20.60 -2.69
C TYR A 461 -8.13 21.21 -1.40
N LYS A 462 -8.96 21.22 -0.35
CA LYS A 462 -8.61 21.62 1.01
C LYS A 462 -8.93 20.48 1.96
N ALA A 463 -7.89 19.81 2.44
CA ALA A 463 -8.06 18.68 3.34
C ALA A 463 -8.75 19.06 4.65
N ALA A 464 -9.69 18.20 5.08
CA ALA A 464 -10.30 18.26 6.39
C ALA A 464 -9.25 18.21 7.52
N LYS A 465 -9.58 18.74 8.70
CA LYS A 465 -8.64 18.85 9.82
C LYS A 465 -8.06 17.48 10.20
N ALA A 466 -8.91 16.47 10.38
CA ALA A 466 -8.49 15.11 10.72
C ALA A 466 -7.42 14.52 9.77
N ILE A 467 -7.52 14.80 8.47
CA ILE A 467 -6.52 14.35 7.48
C ILE A 467 -5.21 15.11 7.63
N LYS A 468 -5.27 16.45 7.78
CA LYS A 468 -4.04 17.25 7.98
C LYS A 468 -3.32 16.83 9.26
N ASP A 469 -4.06 16.66 10.34
CA ASP A 469 -3.54 16.21 11.62
C ASP A 469 -2.90 14.83 11.49
N SER A 470 -3.54 13.87 10.80
CA SER A 470 -2.99 12.52 10.64
C SER A 470 -1.63 12.49 9.93
N HIS A 471 -1.35 13.45 9.05
CA HIS A 471 -0.05 13.57 8.40
C HIS A 471 0.99 14.24 9.31
N ALA A 472 0.57 15.22 10.09
CA ALA A 472 1.44 15.96 11.00
C ALA A 472 1.83 15.14 12.23
N THR A 473 0.93 14.28 12.72
CA THR A 473 1.18 13.44 13.90
C THR A 473 2.24 12.37 13.67
N LEU A 474 2.49 11.96 12.43
CA LEU A 474 3.54 10.98 12.11
C LEU A 474 4.95 11.45 12.48
N VAL A 475 5.20 12.76 12.49
CA VAL A 475 6.54 13.34 12.72
C VAL A 475 6.70 13.93 14.13
N VAL A 476 5.70 13.74 14.99
CA VAL A 476 5.79 14.10 16.40
C VAL A 476 6.59 13.03 17.12
N ASP A 477 7.48 13.44 18.03
CA ASP A 477 8.19 12.52 18.93
C ASP A 477 7.35 12.30 20.18
N TYR A 478 6.88 11.07 20.39
CA TYR A 478 5.99 10.72 21.50
C TYR A 478 6.71 9.89 22.56
N THR A 479 6.40 10.16 23.82
CA THR A 479 6.50 9.14 24.87
C THR A 479 5.43 8.05 24.68
N ASP A 480 5.61 6.90 25.33
CA ASP A 480 4.65 5.79 25.22
C ASP A 480 3.23 6.18 25.70
N ASP A 481 3.15 6.98 26.75
CA ASP A 481 1.86 7.45 27.27
C ASP A 481 1.18 8.44 26.31
N GLU A 482 1.94 9.34 25.70
CA GLU A 482 1.41 10.28 24.71
C GLU A 482 0.98 9.56 23.43
N LEU A 483 1.75 8.57 22.95
CA LEU A 483 1.40 7.78 21.77
C LEU A 483 0.14 6.94 22.00
N ALA A 484 0.00 6.32 23.18
CA ALA A 484 -1.20 5.58 23.53
C ALA A 484 -2.44 6.49 23.63
N ALA A 485 -2.29 7.68 24.21
CA ALA A 485 -3.35 8.69 24.25
C ALA A 485 -3.73 9.18 22.85
N GLU A 486 -2.74 9.37 21.98
CA GLU A 486 -2.94 9.76 20.58
C GLU A 486 -3.70 8.69 19.79
N LEU A 487 -3.38 7.41 19.96
CA LEU A 487 -4.15 6.31 19.37
C LEU A 487 -5.61 6.29 19.84
N THR A 488 -5.84 6.51 21.15
CA THR A 488 -7.19 6.64 21.71
C THR A 488 -7.95 7.81 21.09
N ARG A 489 -7.29 8.97 20.93
CA ARG A 489 -7.86 10.14 20.26
C ARG A 489 -8.21 9.85 18.80
N ASN A 490 -7.34 9.15 18.09
CA ASN A 490 -7.54 8.79 16.69
C ASN A 490 -8.72 7.83 16.50
N VAL A 491 -8.97 6.91 17.44
CA VAL A 491 -10.20 6.10 17.47
C VAL A 491 -11.44 6.98 17.56
N ALA A 492 -11.47 7.93 18.51
CA ALA A 492 -12.63 8.81 18.68
C ALA A 492 -12.91 9.66 17.42
N VAL A 493 -11.85 10.13 16.75
CA VAL A 493 -11.98 10.85 15.46
C VAL A 493 -12.50 9.94 14.35
N ALA A 494 -12.01 8.70 14.24
CA ALA A 494 -12.51 7.74 13.26
C ALA A 494 -13.98 7.38 13.48
N GLU A 495 -14.39 7.16 14.74
CA GLU A 495 -15.79 6.94 15.13
C GLU A 495 -16.68 8.11 14.72
N ALA A 496 -16.27 9.35 15.01
CA ALA A 496 -17.00 10.56 14.64
C ALA A 496 -17.11 10.73 13.10
N LEU A 497 -16.02 10.47 12.38
CA LEU A 497 -16.02 10.52 10.93
C LEU A 497 -16.93 9.47 10.29
N ALA A 498 -16.99 8.26 10.85
CA ALA A 498 -17.90 7.21 10.40
C ALA A 498 -19.36 7.66 10.50
N VAL A 499 -19.76 8.30 11.61
CA VAL A 499 -21.10 8.87 11.77
C VAL A 499 -21.39 9.96 10.74
N SER A 500 -20.43 10.85 10.49
CA SER A 500 -20.57 11.93 9.49
C SER A 500 -20.74 11.38 8.07
N ILE A 501 -19.93 10.38 7.69
CA ILE A 501 -20.00 9.70 6.40
C ILE A 501 -21.34 8.97 6.25
N PHE A 502 -21.78 8.25 7.27
CA PHE A 502 -23.07 7.56 7.27
C PHE A 502 -24.23 8.53 7.03
N HIS A 503 -24.32 9.63 7.80
CA HIS A 503 -25.40 10.61 7.61
C HIS A 503 -25.36 11.27 6.25
N ARG A 504 -24.18 11.49 5.66
CA ARG A 504 -24.06 12.00 4.30
C ARG A 504 -24.61 11.00 3.29
N ALA A 505 -24.14 9.77 3.33
CA ALA A 505 -24.53 8.71 2.41
C ALA A 505 -26.03 8.37 2.51
N ALA A 506 -26.58 8.42 3.72
CA ALA A 506 -27.97 8.13 4.00
C ALA A 506 -28.98 9.18 3.45
N ARG A 507 -28.52 10.36 2.98
CA ARG A 507 -29.42 11.38 2.40
C ARG A 507 -30.15 10.90 1.15
N ASN A 508 -29.58 9.95 0.43
CA ASN A 508 -30.16 9.37 -0.78
C ASN A 508 -31.05 8.16 -0.50
N LEU A 509 -31.25 7.79 0.77
CA LEU A 509 -32.21 6.77 1.15
C LEU A 509 -33.64 7.34 1.12
N GLY A 510 -34.62 6.47 0.90
CA GLY A 510 -36.04 6.82 1.06
C GLY A 510 -36.46 7.09 2.52
N VAL A 511 -35.58 6.81 3.49
CA VAL A 511 -35.75 7.09 4.91
C VAL A 511 -34.49 7.80 5.41
N THR A 512 -34.64 9.04 5.86
CA THR A 512 -33.52 9.83 6.39
C THR A 512 -33.34 9.57 7.89
N PRO A 513 -32.15 9.16 8.35
CA PRO A 513 -31.89 9.01 9.78
C PRO A 513 -31.92 10.38 10.48
N ASP A 514 -32.59 10.46 11.63
CA ASP A 514 -32.66 11.69 12.43
C ASP A 514 -31.26 12.06 12.98
N PRO A 515 -30.70 13.22 12.63
CA PRO A 515 -29.36 13.63 13.08
C PRO A 515 -29.25 13.83 14.61
N GLN A 516 -30.37 13.93 15.33
CA GLN A 516 -30.41 14.05 16.79
C GLN A 516 -30.43 12.68 17.50
N VAL A 517 -30.69 11.59 16.78
CA VAL A 517 -30.66 10.24 17.35
C VAL A 517 -29.22 9.73 17.31
N PRO A 518 -28.61 9.38 18.46
CA PRO A 518 -27.26 8.84 18.48
C PRO A 518 -27.14 7.51 17.73
N VAL A 519 -26.10 7.36 16.91
CA VAL A 519 -25.81 6.13 16.17
C VAL A 519 -24.46 5.52 16.57
N ASN A 520 -24.38 4.20 16.46
CA ASN A 520 -23.20 3.41 16.73
C ASN A 520 -22.30 3.38 15.47
N PRO A 521 -21.08 3.93 15.53
CA PRO A 521 -20.18 4.01 14.37
C PRO A 521 -19.73 2.63 13.86
N TYR A 522 -19.78 1.58 14.70
CA TYR A 522 -19.44 0.21 14.32
C TYR A 522 -20.58 -0.55 13.66
N ALA A 523 -21.78 0.03 13.62
CA ALA A 523 -23.00 -0.58 13.09
C ALA A 523 -23.67 0.29 12.01
N VAL A 524 -22.95 1.26 11.45
CA VAL A 524 -23.45 2.08 10.34
C VAL A 524 -23.75 1.20 9.12
N SER A 525 -24.91 1.42 8.52
CA SER A 525 -25.40 0.61 7.40
C SER A 525 -26.38 1.42 6.57
N LEU A 526 -26.30 1.33 5.24
CA LEU A 526 -27.27 1.98 4.34
C LEU A 526 -28.48 1.08 4.04
N ARG A 527 -28.77 0.12 4.93
CA ARG A 527 -29.93 -0.77 4.88
C ARG A 527 -30.87 -0.45 6.05
N PRO A 528 -31.91 0.37 5.85
CA PRO A 528 -32.79 0.83 6.93
C PRO A 528 -33.45 -0.29 7.72
N ASP A 529 -33.81 -1.39 7.05
CA ASP A 529 -34.47 -2.55 7.68
C ASP A 529 -33.59 -3.23 8.74
N ASP A 530 -32.27 -3.04 8.65
CA ASP A 530 -31.28 -3.64 9.56
C ASP A 530 -30.89 -2.70 10.71
N TRP A 531 -31.34 -1.44 10.75
CA TRP A 531 -30.83 -0.47 11.73
C TRP A 531 -31.08 -0.90 13.19
N GLN A 532 -32.28 -1.42 13.48
CA GLN A 532 -32.60 -1.86 14.83
C GLN A 532 -31.89 -3.19 15.18
N SER A 533 -31.98 -4.19 14.30
CA SER A 533 -31.44 -5.54 14.53
C SER A 533 -29.92 -5.60 14.43
N GLY A 534 -29.32 -4.79 13.56
CA GLY A 534 -27.89 -4.61 13.36
C GLY A 534 -27.23 -3.70 14.40
N GLY A 535 -28.01 -3.08 15.30
CA GLY A 535 -27.48 -2.33 16.44
C GLY A 535 -27.04 -0.90 16.11
N LEU A 536 -27.61 -0.26 15.09
CA LEU A 536 -27.31 1.14 14.78
C LEU A 536 -27.59 2.06 15.98
N TYR A 537 -28.64 1.77 16.76
CA TYR A 537 -29.05 2.58 17.91
C TYR A 537 -28.67 1.98 19.28
N ALA A 538 -27.76 1.00 19.28
CA ALA A 538 -27.32 0.32 20.49
C ALA A 538 -25.80 0.10 20.48
N GLY A 539 -25.16 0.15 21.64
CA GLY A 539 -23.72 -0.07 21.73
C GLY A 539 -23.08 0.71 22.87
N LYS A 540 -21.76 0.59 22.97
CA LYS A 540 -20.96 1.33 23.97
C LYS A 540 -20.65 2.76 23.54
N VAL A 541 -20.54 2.99 22.23
CA VAL A 541 -20.30 4.29 21.63
C VAL A 541 -21.53 4.66 20.81
N LEU A 542 -22.11 5.82 21.10
CA LEU A 542 -23.27 6.37 20.44
C LEU A 542 -23.06 7.87 20.27
N LEU A 543 -23.06 8.35 19.03
CA LEU A 543 -22.82 9.76 18.70
C LEU A 543 -23.97 10.31 17.87
N THR A 544 -24.50 11.47 18.25
CA THR A 544 -25.32 12.29 17.34
C THR A 544 -24.44 12.87 16.23
N LEU A 545 -25.04 13.32 15.13
CA LEU A 545 -24.29 13.99 14.07
C LEU A 545 -23.57 15.24 14.60
N ALA A 546 -24.21 16.02 15.49
CA ALA A 546 -23.61 17.23 16.05
C ALA A 546 -22.36 16.93 16.91
N GLN A 547 -22.40 15.88 17.73
CA GLN A 547 -21.24 15.44 18.52
C GLN A 547 -20.11 14.94 17.61
N ALA A 548 -20.45 14.22 16.55
CA ALA A 548 -19.47 13.75 15.57
C ALA A 548 -18.78 14.90 14.83
N GLU A 549 -19.53 15.93 14.43
CA GLU A 549 -18.98 17.12 13.78
C GLU A 549 -18.10 17.96 14.72
N ASP A 550 -18.44 18.01 16.02
CA ASP A 550 -17.63 18.67 17.05
C ASP A 550 -16.28 17.95 17.28
N ILE A 551 -16.29 16.61 17.39
CA ILE A 551 -15.07 15.81 17.58
C ILE A 551 -14.14 15.86 16.36
N SER A 552 -14.70 15.79 15.16
CA SER A 552 -13.91 15.65 13.92
C SER A 552 -13.44 16.99 13.34
N GLU A 553 -14.11 18.09 13.69
CA GLU A 553 -13.86 19.46 13.23
C GLU A 553 -13.68 19.60 11.70
N GLY A 554 -14.73 20.09 11.01
CA GLY A 554 -14.64 20.38 9.58
C GLY A 554 -14.72 19.14 8.67
N SER A 555 -15.50 18.14 9.08
CA SER A 555 -15.83 16.94 8.29
C SER A 555 -16.42 17.25 6.91
N GLN A 556 -16.94 18.46 6.70
CA GLN A 556 -17.41 18.93 5.38
C GLN A 556 -16.30 18.90 4.31
N GLY A 557 -15.03 19.03 4.71
CA GLY A 557 -13.88 18.93 3.80
C GLY A 557 -13.62 17.52 3.24
N LEU A 558 -14.39 16.50 3.66
CA LEU A 558 -14.31 15.13 3.14
C LEU A 558 -15.12 14.92 1.88
N PHE A 559 -16.11 15.76 1.61
CA PHE A 559 -17.10 15.51 0.57
C PHE A 559 -16.75 16.25 -0.73
N VAL A 560 -17.35 15.81 -1.84
CA VAL A 560 -17.04 16.35 -3.16
C VAL A 560 -17.62 17.75 -3.41
N ASP A 561 -18.77 18.10 -2.81
CA ASP A 561 -19.49 19.35 -3.12
C ASP A 561 -18.63 20.62 -3.04
N PRO A 562 -17.78 20.82 -2.01
CA PRO A 562 -16.92 22.01 -1.92
C PRO A 562 -15.85 22.09 -3.03
N LEU A 563 -15.59 20.99 -3.74
CA LEU A 563 -14.61 20.89 -4.82
C LEU A 563 -15.21 21.20 -6.18
N LEU A 564 -16.53 21.23 -6.31
CA LEU A 564 -17.19 21.48 -7.59
C LEU A 564 -17.56 22.95 -7.72
N ASP A 565 -17.29 23.53 -8.89
CA ASP A 565 -17.74 24.87 -9.20
C ASP A 565 -19.18 24.89 -9.72
N VAL A 566 -20.12 24.94 -8.79
CA VAL A 566 -21.56 25.09 -9.10
C VAL A 566 -21.94 26.51 -9.56
N SER A 567 -21.00 27.46 -9.60
CA SER A 567 -21.21 28.83 -10.07
C SER A 567 -20.72 29.11 -11.50
N ALA A 568 -20.16 28.09 -12.16
CA ALA A 568 -19.55 28.19 -13.49
C ALA A 568 -20.56 27.97 -14.63
#